data_AF-A0AAN7AC58-F1
#
_entry.id   AF-A0AAN7AC58-F1
#
_cell.length_a   1.000
_cell.length_b   1.000
_cell.length_c   1.000
_cell.angle_alpha   90.00
_cell.angle_beta   90.00
_cell.angle_gamma   90.00
#
_symmetry.space_group_name_H-M   'P 1'
#
loop_
_entity.id
_entity.type
_entity.pdbx_description
1 polymer ?
#
loop_
_entity_poly.entity_id
_entity_poly.type
_entity_poly.pdbx_seq_one_letter_code
_entity_poly.pdbx_strand_id
1 'polypeptide(L)'
;MSSDDKKQANLTRIRTNQRLARARRKEYVASLESRIAEYEQKGAQATLEIQLAARKVAEENGRLRELLGKLGVSEAGIREYLQQPPSSSGSAAAALPRAETLSTNKTKVNRGEDGEEKDSEPNECSMAADLISLITGANTSQVRVTMGCAPGINCDVDDEAIEKTITRLKGSASS
;
A
#
# COMPACT_ATOMS: atom_id res chain seq x y z
N MET A 1 -55.94 -19.26 2.00
CA MET A 1 -54.83 -18.77 1.14
C MET A 1 -54.23 -19.94 0.41
N SER A 2 -54.25 -19.91 -0.92
CA SER A 2 -53.78 -21.01 -1.76
C SER A 2 -52.26 -21.17 -1.64
N SER A 3 -51.76 -22.38 -1.90
CA SER A 3 -50.31 -22.65 -1.98
C SER A 3 -49.62 -21.75 -3.02
N ASP A 4 -50.33 -21.45 -4.11
CA ASP A 4 -49.83 -20.63 -5.20
C ASP A 4 -49.68 -19.15 -4.81
N ASP A 5 -50.58 -18.61 -3.99
CA ASP A 5 -50.48 -17.24 -3.48
C ASP A 5 -49.21 -17.07 -2.63
N LYS A 6 -48.87 -18.08 -1.83
CA LYS A 6 -47.65 -18.10 -1.00
C LYS A 6 -46.40 -18.15 -1.88
N LYS A 7 -46.43 -18.93 -2.96
CA LYS A 7 -45.33 -19.03 -3.92
C LYS A 7 -45.12 -17.70 -4.65
N GLN A 8 -46.20 -17.06 -5.09
CA GLN A 8 -46.19 -15.76 -5.76
C GLN A 8 -45.67 -14.64 -4.85
N ALA A 9 -46.10 -14.62 -3.59
CA ALA A 9 -45.61 -13.69 -2.58
C ALA A 9 -44.11 -13.87 -2.31
N ASN A 10 -43.63 -15.12 -2.22
CA ASN A 10 -42.21 -15.42 -2.02
C ASN A 10 -41.36 -14.95 -3.21
N LEU A 11 -41.77 -15.27 -4.44
CA LEU A 11 -41.08 -14.82 -5.66
C LEU A 11 -40.99 -13.29 -5.75
N THR A 12 -42.07 -12.60 -5.37
CA THR A 12 -42.10 -11.13 -5.34
C THR A 12 -41.10 -10.59 -4.32
N ARG A 13 -41.06 -11.17 -3.11
CA ARG A 13 -40.09 -10.79 -2.06
C ARG A 13 -38.64 -11.05 -2.47
N ILE A 14 -38.36 -12.17 -3.14
CA ILE A 14 -37.01 -12.47 -3.64
C ILE A 14 -36.57 -11.41 -4.66
N ARG A 15 -37.44 -11.07 -5.62
CA ARG A 15 -37.14 -10.05 -6.65
C ARG A 15 -36.91 -8.67 -6.05
N THR A 16 -37.74 -8.24 -5.10
CA THR A 16 -37.57 -6.93 -4.45
C THR A 16 -36.29 -6.89 -3.63
N ASN A 17 -35.98 -7.93 -2.85
CA ASN A 17 -34.74 -8.03 -2.11
C ASN A 17 -33.52 -8.02 -3.04
N GLN A 18 -33.58 -8.73 -4.16
CA GLN A 18 -32.48 -8.73 -5.13
C GLN A 18 -32.30 -7.36 -5.79
N ARG A 19 -33.38 -6.65 -6.10
CA ARG A 19 -33.33 -5.26 -6.58
C ARG A 19 -32.67 -4.34 -5.54
N LEU A 20 -33.09 -4.44 -4.28
CA LEU A 20 -32.55 -3.63 -3.19
C LEU A 20 -31.07 -3.95 -2.91
N ALA A 21 -30.67 -5.21 -2.96
CA ALA A 21 -29.28 -5.60 -2.81
C ALA A 21 -28.41 -5.04 -3.94
N ARG A 22 -28.89 -5.10 -5.20
CA ARG A 22 -28.21 -4.48 -6.35
C ARG A 22 -28.12 -2.96 -6.20
N ALA A 23 -29.20 -2.31 -5.75
CA ALA A 23 -29.21 -0.86 -5.50
C ALA A 23 -28.20 -0.45 -4.43
N ARG A 24 -28.21 -1.12 -3.26
CA ARG A 24 -27.23 -0.86 -2.18
C ARG A 24 -25.79 -1.09 -2.63
N ARG A 25 -25.53 -2.14 -3.42
CA ARG A 25 -24.18 -2.39 -3.97
C ARG A 25 -23.78 -1.26 -4.92
N LYS A 26 -24.68 -0.80 -5.79
CA LYS A 26 -24.42 0.32 -6.70
C LYS A 26 -24.11 1.61 -5.93
N GLU A 27 -24.90 1.93 -4.92
CA GLU A 27 -24.69 3.10 -4.06
C GLU A 27 -23.35 3.02 -3.30
N TYR A 28 -23.01 1.84 -2.80
CA TYR A 28 -21.72 1.63 -2.12
C TYR A 28 -20.53 1.76 -3.06
N VAL A 29 -20.61 1.20 -4.27
CA VAL A 29 -19.55 1.36 -5.29
C VAL A 29 -19.42 2.83 -5.66
N ALA A 30 -20.52 3.53 -5.92
CA ALA A 30 -20.50 4.95 -6.25
C ALA A 30 -19.91 5.81 -5.12
N SER A 31 -20.18 5.48 -3.85
CA SER A 31 -19.59 6.21 -2.72
C SER A 31 -18.08 5.95 -2.57
N LEU A 32 -17.63 4.73 -2.85
CA LEU A 32 -16.20 4.42 -2.90
C LEU A 32 -15.49 5.15 -4.04
N GLU A 33 -16.07 5.13 -5.25
CA GLU A 33 -15.55 5.86 -6.41
C GLU A 33 -15.44 7.37 -6.12
N SER A 34 -16.48 7.96 -5.52
CA SER A 34 -16.48 9.37 -5.11
C SER A 34 -15.37 9.68 -4.11
N ARG A 35 -15.13 8.79 -3.15
CA ARG A 35 -14.10 8.98 -2.12
C ARG A 35 -12.69 8.81 -2.68
N ILE A 36 -12.49 7.89 -3.63
CA ILE A 36 -11.21 7.75 -4.36
C ILE A 36 -10.92 9.04 -5.14
N ALA A 37 -11.89 9.55 -5.90
CA ALA A 37 -11.73 10.79 -6.67
C ALA A 37 -11.38 11.99 -5.76
N GLU A 38 -12.00 12.08 -4.58
CA GLU A 38 -11.68 13.11 -3.59
C GLU A 38 -10.23 13.01 -3.09
N TYR A 39 -9.75 11.80 -2.80
CA TYR A 39 -8.37 11.60 -2.37
C TYR A 39 -7.37 11.89 -3.48
N GLU A 40 -7.65 11.52 -4.72
CA GLU A 40 -6.82 11.84 -5.88
C GLU A 40 -6.72 13.36 -6.06
N GLN A 41 -7.85 14.08 -5.98
CA GLN A 41 -7.89 15.53 -6.08
C GLN A 41 -7.08 16.19 -4.95
N LYS A 42 -7.26 15.75 -3.71
CA LYS A 42 -6.51 16.28 -2.55
C LYS A 42 -5.02 15.98 -2.67
N GLY A 43 -4.64 14.79 -3.14
CA GLY A 43 -3.24 14.43 -3.37
C GLY A 43 -2.57 15.30 -4.44
N ALA A 44 -3.29 15.59 -5.53
CA ALA A 44 -2.83 16.50 -6.58
C ALA A 44 -2.66 17.94 -6.05
N GLN A 45 -3.63 18.45 -5.28
CA GLN A 45 -3.57 19.78 -4.66
C GLN A 45 -2.41 19.90 -3.67
N ALA A 46 -2.26 18.93 -2.75
CA ALA A 46 -1.18 18.94 -1.77
C ALA A 46 0.21 18.91 -2.45
N THR A 47 0.35 18.13 -3.53
CA THR A 47 1.61 18.08 -4.30
C THR A 47 1.92 19.43 -4.92
N LEU A 48 0.92 20.12 -5.48
CA LEU A 48 1.08 21.45 -6.06
C LEU A 48 1.47 22.48 -5.00
N GLU A 49 0.85 22.46 -3.83
CA GLU A 49 1.19 23.36 -2.72
C GLU A 49 2.65 23.17 -2.26
N ILE A 50 3.10 21.92 -2.12
CA ILE A 50 4.49 21.61 -1.76
C ILE A 50 5.45 22.11 -2.85
N GLN A 51 5.13 21.91 -4.13
CA GLN A 51 5.97 22.39 -5.24
C GLN A 51 6.08 23.92 -5.26
N LEU A 52 4.98 24.64 -5.02
CA LEU A 52 4.98 26.09 -4.92
C LEU A 52 5.79 26.59 -3.72
N ALA A 53 5.63 25.95 -2.56
CA ALA A 53 6.41 26.27 -1.37
C ALA A 53 7.91 26.02 -1.59
N ALA A 54 8.27 24.89 -2.20
CA ALA A 54 9.65 24.55 -2.53
C ALA A 54 10.28 25.56 -3.51
N ARG A 55 9.53 26.00 -4.53
CA ARG A 55 9.98 27.05 -5.46
C ARG A 55 10.26 28.36 -4.72
N LYS A 56 9.33 28.80 -3.86
CA LYS A 56 9.50 30.02 -3.06
C LYS A 56 10.74 29.96 -2.17
N VAL A 57 10.93 28.84 -1.48
CA VAL A 57 12.13 28.62 -0.63
C VAL A 57 13.41 28.62 -1.47
N ALA A 58 13.41 28.04 -2.67
CA ALA A 58 14.55 28.07 -3.57
C ALA A 58 14.90 29.49 -4.04
N GLU A 59 13.89 30.30 -4.38
CA GLU A 59 14.07 31.71 -4.75
C GLU A 59 14.63 32.54 -3.58
N GLU A 60 14.06 32.39 -2.39
CA GLU A 60 14.53 33.06 -1.17
C GLU A 60 15.98 32.65 -0.85
N ASN A 61 16.29 31.35 -0.89
CA ASN A 61 17.64 30.84 -0.69
C ASN A 61 18.63 31.39 -1.73
N GLY A 62 18.21 31.52 -2.99
CA GLY A 62 19.03 32.14 -4.05
C GLY A 62 19.38 33.60 -3.72
N ARG A 63 18.38 34.39 -3.31
CA ARG A 63 18.59 35.79 -2.91
C ARG A 63 19.46 35.92 -1.68
N LEU A 64 19.29 35.04 -0.70
CA LEU A 64 20.12 35.01 0.51
C LEU A 64 21.58 34.66 0.19
N ARG A 65 21.82 33.67 -0.68
CA ARG A 65 23.18 33.35 -1.16
C ARG A 65 23.82 34.51 -1.91
N GLU A 66 23.07 35.20 -2.76
CA GLU A 66 23.56 36.40 -3.46
C GLU A 66 23.94 37.51 -2.47
N LEU A 67 23.10 37.76 -1.46
CA LEU A 67 23.39 38.74 -0.40
C LEU A 67 24.65 38.36 0.39
N LEU A 68 24.81 37.09 0.76
CA LEU A 68 26.01 36.59 1.44
C LEU A 68 27.26 36.76 0.57
N GLY A 69 27.14 36.53 -0.74
CA GLY A 69 28.19 36.83 -1.71
C GLY A 69 28.61 38.30 -1.70
N LYS A 70 27.64 39.23 -1.64
CA LYS A 70 27.91 40.67 -1.51
C LYS A 70 28.60 41.04 -0.19
N LEU A 71 28.35 40.27 0.87
CA LEU A 71 29.01 40.41 2.18
C LEU A 71 30.39 39.72 2.24
N GLY A 72 30.86 39.14 1.13
CA GLY A 72 32.18 38.52 1.03
C GLY A 72 32.23 37.04 1.42
N VAL A 73 31.08 36.41 1.68
CA VAL A 73 31.00 34.97 1.95
C VAL A 73 31.04 34.22 0.62
N SER A 74 32.00 33.31 0.45
CA SER A 74 32.12 32.51 -0.77
C SER A 74 31.08 31.38 -0.82
N GLU A 75 30.66 31.01 -2.03
CA GLU A 75 29.74 29.88 -2.26
C GLU A 75 30.31 28.54 -1.73
N ALA A 76 31.64 28.41 -1.67
CA ALA A 76 32.31 27.26 -1.05
C ALA A 76 32.09 27.24 0.47
N GLY A 77 32.26 28.38 1.15
CA GLY A 77 32.02 28.49 2.59
C GLY A 77 30.56 28.24 2.97
N ILE A 78 29.60 28.69 2.15
CA ILE A 78 28.18 28.38 2.35
C ILE A 78 27.92 26.87 2.24
N ARG A 79 28.51 26.20 1.24
CA ARG A 79 28.37 24.75 1.05
C ARG A 79 28.98 23.95 2.20
N GLU A 80 30.16 24.34 2.67
CA GLU A 80 30.81 23.71 3.82
C GLU A 80 29.97 23.87 5.09
N TYR A 81 29.43 25.07 5.34
CA TYR A 81 28.53 25.32 6.48
C TYR A 81 27.26 24.46 6.44
N LEU A 82 26.65 24.29 5.26
CA LEU A 82 25.45 23.46 5.11
C LEU A 82 25.70 21.94 5.24
N GLN A 83 26.95 21.50 5.12
CA GLN A 83 27.33 20.11 5.40
C GLN A 83 27.49 19.84 6.90
N GLN A 84 27.61 20.89 7.71
CA GLN A 84 27.62 20.73 9.16
C GLN A 84 26.21 20.31 9.62
N PRO A 85 26.11 19.34 10.55
CA PRO A 85 24.83 18.99 11.12
C PRO A 85 24.20 20.24 11.75
N PRO A 86 22.87 20.38 11.72
CA PRO A 86 22.21 21.55 12.29
C PRO A 86 22.64 21.68 13.75
N SER A 87 23.44 22.71 14.06
CA SER A 87 23.79 23.04 15.43
C SER A 87 22.49 23.32 16.16
N SER A 88 22.22 22.58 17.24
CA SER A 88 20.97 22.61 18.01
C SER A 88 20.60 23.97 18.63
N SER A 89 21.36 25.03 18.33
CA SER A 89 21.05 26.41 18.67
C SER A 89 20.19 27.07 17.59
N GLY A 90 18.88 26.85 17.64
CA GLY A 90 17.92 27.71 16.96
C GLY A 90 16.78 27.01 16.25
N SER A 91 15.73 26.70 17.03
CA SER A 91 14.36 26.41 16.60
C SER A 91 14.14 25.17 15.73
N ALA A 92 13.38 24.23 16.29
CA ALA A 92 12.79 23.09 15.62
C ALA A 92 11.86 23.54 14.47
N ALA A 93 12.43 23.86 13.32
CA ALA A 93 11.68 24.06 12.09
C ALA A 93 11.53 22.71 11.37
N ALA A 94 10.39 22.09 11.63
CA ALA A 94 9.75 21.06 10.81
C ALA A 94 10.69 20.00 10.22
N ALA A 95 10.95 18.96 11.00
CA ALA A 95 11.21 17.65 10.42
C ALA A 95 10.01 17.32 9.50
N LEU A 96 10.17 17.51 8.19
CA LEU A 96 9.29 16.93 7.20
C LEU A 96 9.24 15.43 7.52
N PRO A 97 8.06 14.81 7.68
CA PRO A 97 8.01 13.36 7.77
C PRO A 97 8.65 12.84 6.49
N ARG A 98 9.74 12.09 6.66
CA ARG A 98 10.38 11.31 5.62
C ARG A 98 9.24 10.63 4.86
N ALA A 99 9.12 10.91 3.56
CA ALA A 99 8.13 10.29 2.71
C ALA A 99 8.41 8.79 2.69
N GLU A 100 7.85 8.07 3.66
CA GLU A 100 7.66 6.64 3.56
C GLU A 100 6.63 6.46 2.46
N THR A 101 7.10 5.79 1.42
CA THR A 101 6.32 5.15 0.36
C THR A 101 4.90 4.85 0.83
N LEU A 102 3.89 5.23 0.03
CA LEU A 102 2.49 4.87 0.27
C LEU A 102 2.38 3.37 0.53
N SER A 103 2.43 2.99 1.80
CA SER A 103 1.94 1.72 2.29
C SER A 103 0.43 1.82 2.17
N THR A 104 -0.14 0.94 1.36
CA THR A 104 -1.58 0.78 1.17
C THR A 104 -2.22 0.46 2.52
N ASN A 105 -2.61 1.50 3.26
CA ASN A 105 -3.42 1.34 4.46
C ASN A 105 -4.82 0.93 4.02
N LYS A 106 -5.05 -0.38 3.94
CA LYS A 106 -6.36 -1.03 3.87
C LYS A 106 -7.09 -0.68 5.19
N THR A 107 -7.74 0.48 5.22
CA THR A 107 -8.60 0.85 6.35
C THR A 107 -9.75 -0.16 6.41
N LYS A 108 -9.66 -1.08 7.36
CA LYS A 108 -10.71 -2.02 7.74
C LYS A 108 -11.91 -1.20 8.21
N VAL A 109 -12.88 -0.99 7.33
CA VAL A 109 -14.19 -0.45 7.70
C VAL A 109 -14.91 -1.56 8.46
N ASN A 110 -15.08 -1.38 9.76
CA ASN A 110 -15.88 -2.26 10.60
C ASN A 110 -17.30 -2.35 10.03
N ARG A 111 -17.68 -3.55 9.61
CA ARG A 111 -19.05 -3.93 9.30
C ARG A 111 -19.46 -4.97 10.35
N GLY A 112 -20.65 -4.75 10.90
CA GLY A 112 -21.19 -5.48 12.05
C GLY A 112 -21.09 -7.00 11.97
N GLU A 113 -21.01 -7.55 13.17
CA GLU A 113 -20.89 -8.95 13.56
C GLU A 113 -21.90 -9.85 12.86
N ASP A 114 -21.42 -10.98 12.33
CA ASP A 114 -21.97 -12.34 12.49
C ASP A 114 -21.33 -13.26 11.43
N GLY A 115 -20.41 -14.13 11.87
CA GLY A 115 -19.90 -15.26 11.08
C GLY A 115 -18.39 -15.45 11.13
N GLU A 116 -17.91 -16.30 12.03
CA GLU A 116 -16.60 -16.96 11.92
C GLU A 116 -16.55 -17.80 10.64
N GLU A 117 -15.53 -17.62 9.79
CA GLU A 117 -14.44 -18.60 9.60
C GLU A 117 -13.56 -18.27 8.36
N LYS A 118 -12.25 -18.07 8.63
CA LYS A 118 -11.04 -18.15 7.77
C LYS A 118 -10.84 -17.13 6.64
N ASP A 119 -10.21 -16.03 7.01
CA ASP A 119 -9.32 -15.26 6.13
C ASP A 119 -8.02 -16.05 5.90
N SER A 120 -7.83 -16.59 4.70
CA SER A 120 -6.49 -16.88 4.16
C SER A 120 -6.33 -16.00 2.92
N GLU A 121 -5.80 -14.79 3.10
CA GLU A 121 -5.31 -13.98 1.97
C GLU A 121 -4.21 -14.82 1.28
N PRO A 122 -4.37 -15.21 -0.01
CA PRO A 122 -3.42 -16.12 -0.64
C PRO A 122 -2.07 -15.44 -0.81
N ASN A 123 -1.01 -16.12 -0.39
CA ASN A 123 0.36 -15.66 -0.56
C ASN A 123 0.76 -15.92 -2.02
N GLU A 124 0.93 -14.86 -2.82
CA GLU A 124 1.43 -14.99 -4.18
C GLU A 124 2.77 -15.74 -4.18
N CYS A 125 2.90 -16.76 -5.03
CA CYS A 125 4.07 -17.65 -5.02
C CYS A 125 5.41 -16.95 -5.26
N SER A 126 5.40 -15.78 -5.89
CA SER A 126 6.62 -14.99 -6.11
C SER A 126 7.19 -14.54 -4.77
N MET A 127 6.33 -13.98 -3.91
CA MET A 127 6.75 -13.49 -2.59
C MET A 127 7.10 -14.65 -1.66
N ALA A 128 6.31 -15.74 -1.71
CA ALA A 128 6.62 -16.95 -0.96
C ALA A 128 7.97 -17.56 -1.39
N ALA A 129 8.28 -17.58 -2.69
CA ALA A 129 9.54 -18.12 -3.18
C ALA A 129 10.76 -17.30 -2.73
N ASP A 130 10.65 -15.97 -2.71
CA ASP A 130 11.72 -15.08 -2.25
C ASP A 130 11.99 -15.25 -0.74
N LEU A 131 10.93 -15.34 0.07
CA LEU A 131 11.03 -15.58 1.51
C LEU A 131 11.63 -16.96 1.83
N ILE A 132 11.17 -18.01 1.15
CA ILE A 132 11.71 -19.36 1.33
C ILE A 132 13.16 -19.44 0.85
N SER A 133 13.52 -18.75 -0.24
CA SER A 133 14.90 -18.68 -0.73
C SER A 133 15.84 -18.12 0.34
N LEU A 134 15.43 -17.05 1.05
CA LEU A 134 16.18 -16.49 2.18
C LEU A 134 16.34 -17.49 3.34
N ILE A 135 15.31 -18.28 3.62
CA ILE A 135 15.26 -19.19 4.78
C ILE A 135 16.02 -20.50 4.51
N THR A 136 16.06 -20.95 3.25
CA THR A 136 16.58 -22.27 2.88
C THR A 136 17.89 -22.20 2.09
N GLY A 137 18.26 -21.02 1.57
CA GLY A 137 19.39 -20.84 0.67
C GLY A 137 19.17 -21.39 -0.74
N ALA A 138 17.97 -21.94 -1.04
CA ALA A 138 17.65 -22.48 -2.35
C ALA A 138 17.34 -21.38 -3.38
N ASN A 139 17.52 -21.67 -4.67
CA ASN A 139 17.20 -20.71 -5.73
C ASN A 139 15.68 -20.50 -5.84
N THR A 140 15.23 -19.27 -6.05
CA THR A 140 13.80 -18.90 -6.15
C THR A 140 13.05 -19.69 -7.22
N SER A 141 13.70 -20.02 -8.35
CA SER A 141 13.11 -20.84 -9.41
C SER A 141 12.92 -22.30 -8.97
N GLN A 142 13.87 -22.82 -8.18
CA GLN A 142 13.78 -24.17 -7.60
C GLN A 142 12.68 -24.25 -6.56
N VAL A 143 12.51 -23.21 -5.73
CA VAL A 143 11.42 -23.12 -4.75
C VAL A 143 10.07 -23.12 -5.47
N ARG A 144 9.89 -22.34 -6.53
CA ARG A 144 8.64 -22.29 -7.32
C ARG A 144 8.30 -23.63 -7.95
N VAL A 145 9.28 -24.32 -8.53
CA VAL A 145 9.07 -25.67 -9.09
C VAL A 145 8.73 -26.67 -7.99
N THR A 146 9.35 -26.55 -6.82
CA THR A 146 9.07 -27.42 -5.66
C THR A 146 7.66 -27.18 -5.10
N MET A 147 7.16 -25.95 -5.18
CA MET A 147 5.77 -25.58 -4.89
C MET A 147 4.79 -25.98 -6.02
N GLY A 148 5.28 -26.51 -7.15
CA GLY A 148 4.44 -26.94 -8.28
C GLY A 148 3.99 -25.82 -9.20
N CYS A 149 4.61 -24.65 -9.14
CA CYS A 149 4.19 -23.48 -9.91
C CYS A 149 4.88 -23.37 -11.26
N ALA A 150 4.11 -22.96 -12.26
CA ALA A 150 4.58 -22.80 -13.64
C ALA A 150 5.53 -21.59 -13.77
N PRO A 151 6.56 -21.68 -14.63
CA PRO A 151 7.49 -20.57 -14.86
C PRO A 151 6.76 -19.37 -15.47
N GLY A 152 7.00 -18.18 -14.91
CA GLY A 152 6.43 -16.93 -15.41
C GLY A 152 4.97 -16.64 -15.00
N ILE A 153 4.34 -17.51 -14.20
CA ILE A 153 2.96 -17.32 -13.72
C ILE A 153 2.96 -17.25 -12.19
N ASN A 154 2.34 -16.22 -11.62
CA ASN A 154 2.10 -16.15 -10.18
C ASN A 154 0.85 -16.97 -9.84
N CYS A 155 1.06 -18.05 -9.09
CA CYS A 155 0.02 -18.94 -8.56
C CYS A 155 -0.23 -18.56 -7.10
N ASP A 156 -1.43 -18.86 -6.61
CA ASP A 156 -1.76 -18.76 -5.19
C ASP A 156 -1.18 -19.98 -4.46
N VAL A 157 -0.56 -19.74 -3.29
CA VAL A 157 0.05 -20.80 -2.47
C VAL A 157 -0.51 -20.72 -1.06
N ASP A 158 -1.04 -21.84 -0.58
CA ASP A 158 -1.53 -21.97 0.80
C ASP A 158 -0.38 -22.20 1.79
N ASP A 159 -0.57 -21.79 3.04
CA ASP A 159 0.45 -21.86 4.09
C ASP A 159 0.99 -23.29 4.31
N GLU A 160 0.15 -24.31 4.15
CA GLU A 160 0.57 -25.72 4.26
C GLU A 160 1.58 -26.11 3.16
N ALA A 161 1.44 -25.56 1.95
CA ALA A 161 2.38 -25.80 0.85
C ALA A 161 3.72 -25.08 1.08
N ILE A 162 3.70 -23.92 1.73
CA ILE A 162 4.89 -23.17 2.12
C ILE A 162 5.71 -23.96 3.16
N GLU A 163 5.07 -24.45 4.22
CA GLU A 163 5.74 -25.21 5.29
C GLU A 163 6.36 -26.52 4.78
N LYS A 164 5.62 -27.27 3.93
CA LYS A 164 6.13 -28.49 3.28
C LYS A 164 7.33 -28.21 2.39
N THR A 165 7.34 -27.06 1.72
CA THR A 165 8.46 -26.66 0.83
C THR A 165 9.70 -26.28 1.64
N ILE A 166 9.54 -25.51 2.72
CA ILE A 166 10.65 -25.14 3.62
C ILE A 166 11.28 -26.38 4.24
N THR A 167 10.47 -27.30 4.77
CA THR A 167 10.97 -28.54 5.41
C THR A 167 11.69 -29.44 4.41
N ARG A 168 11.16 -29.57 3.19
CA ARG A 168 11.79 -30.36 2.12
C ARG A 168 13.13 -29.79 1.67
N LEU A 169 13.24 -28.47 1.49
CA LEU A 169 14.47 -27.83 1.03
C LEU A 169 15.53 -27.70 2.14
N LYS A 170 15.12 -27.47 3.40
CA LYS A 170 16.03 -27.53 4.56
C LYS A 170 16.59 -28.94 4.78
N GLY A 171 15.76 -29.97 4.60
CA GLY A 171 16.18 -31.37 4.74
C GLY A 171 17.19 -31.81 3.67
N SER A 172 17.17 -31.22 2.47
CA SER A 172 18.15 -31.52 1.42
C SER A 172 19.52 -30.85 1.60
N ALA A 173 19.65 -29.87 2.51
CA ALA A 173 20.90 -29.16 2.76
C ALA A 173 21.74 -29.80 3.88
N SER A 174 21.24 -30.85 4.55
CA SER A 174 21.90 -31.56 5.65
C SER A 174 22.27 -33.01 5.32
N SER A 175 22.57 -33.33 4.06
CA SER A 175 23.10 -34.64 3.64
C SER A 175 24.27 -34.46 2.69
#